data_AF-A0A1Q3GT59-F1
#
_entry.id   AF-A0A1Q3GT59-F1
#
_cell.length_a   1.000
_cell.length_b   1.000
_cell.length_c   1.000
_cell.angle_alpha   90.00
_cell.angle_beta   90.00
_cell.angle_gamma   90.00
#
_symmetry.space_group_name_H-M   'P 1'
#
loop_
_entity.id
_entity.type
_entity.pdbx_description
1 polymer ?
#
loop_
_entity_poly.entity_id
_entity_poly.type
_entity_poly.pdbx_seq_one_letter_code
_entity_poly.pdbx_strand_id
1 'polypeptide(L)'
;MSNCVVEFWENQNQEDGGYRKFENKSNYSDLSSYHWTIDGEQKSGGRYEMDDSISSLKTGSQAWLLIFSRTDYEGSSYLVGPNTTLNSLKDLNGIDMNNNIESFQLFDYAPVNTNTIITNLHDLYPVDNTDDQKSEHKSRFYAQDSEYCVYDPSITQSGDVVKFEMKVDHFNTMGGNDKATITFSMDTYGTFVDQISVDYDMSSGAYNVPPWAIKIADLAVDVIADELKVLLDGAELVVSDGALFELLPETNELIDMAAKAITFCIDHLNDVINFLYGLSDDGGTTNFSAIVSHGIARLILAYNEERFGASPGFVTFSDATFVNEIGDNWHEDKHNPYLMFDNGGSSYRCYYPDNTSFYAKAGLLSSVKIDAIRDIHTDDHLVLHVVFDPNGQIFSIQGCIDIHSAPDSKDYDSSTDTYESPSSGVICYDTNGNIVQIKGGSVYTLAGYGSLTEAYADKMQYALDNVAYVNHDNYSDALKNVVPASVFVLQGIDASVS
;
A
#
# COMPACT_ATOMS: atom_id res chain seq x y z
N MET A 1 -21.99 -18.54 -22.92
CA MET A 1 -20.77 -19.24 -23.37
C MET A 1 -19.65 -18.22 -23.27
N SER A 2 -18.52 -18.57 -22.65
CA SER A 2 -17.35 -17.69 -22.59
C SER A 2 -16.86 -17.41 -24.01
N ASN A 3 -16.62 -16.14 -24.35
CA ASN A 3 -16.04 -15.74 -25.63
C ASN A 3 -14.53 -15.44 -25.50
N CYS A 4 -13.90 -15.99 -24.45
CA CYS A 4 -12.45 -16.03 -24.29
C CYS A 4 -11.92 -17.20 -25.13
N VAL A 5 -11.61 -16.90 -26.38
CA VAL A 5 -11.16 -17.85 -27.39
C VAL A 5 -10.01 -17.24 -28.18
N VAL A 6 -9.01 -18.04 -28.52
CA VAL A 6 -8.03 -17.72 -29.56
C VAL A 6 -8.02 -18.82 -30.62
N GLU A 7 -7.88 -18.40 -31.87
CA GLU A 7 -7.71 -19.25 -33.04
C GLU A 7 -6.35 -18.95 -33.66
N PHE A 8 -5.49 -19.96 -33.73
CA PHE A 8 -4.21 -19.90 -34.43
C PHE A 8 -4.28 -20.61 -35.76
N TRP A 9 -3.54 -20.09 -36.74
CA TRP A 9 -3.46 -20.60 -38.09
C TRP A 9 -2.01 -20.69 -38.54
N GLU A 10 -1.67 -21.82 -39.16
CA GLU A 10 -0.35 -22.11 -39.72
C GLU A 10 0.02 -21.12 -40.83
N ASN A 11 -0.96 -20.72 -41.64
CA ASN A 11 -0.79 -19.81 -42.77
C ASN A 11 -1.32 -18.40 -42.48
N GLN A 12 -0.88 -17.44 -43.30
CA GLN A 12 -1.37 -16.07 -43.27
C GLN A 12 -2.83 -15.98 -43.74
N ASN A 13 -3.50 -14.87 -43.43
CA ASN A 13 -4.89 -14.55 -43.80
C ASN A 13 -5.93 -15.61 -43.40
N GLN A 14 -5.62 -16.46 -42.41
CA GLN A 14 -6.46 -17.61 -42.04
C GLN A 14 -6.79 -18.52 -43.24
N GLU A 15 -5.82 -18.71 -44.15
CA GLU A 15 -5.92 -19.61 -45.29
C GLU A 15 -5.89 -21.09 -44.86
N ASP A 16 -6.34 -21.98 -45.76
CA ASP A 16 -6.36 -23.43 -45.54
C ASP A 16 -4.98 -23.96 -45.11
N GLY A 17 -4.95 -24.77 -44.06
CA GLY A 17 -3.74 -25.28 -43.42
C GLY A 17 -4.03 -25.81 -42.03
N GLY A 18 -3.00 -25.91 -41.18
CA GLY A 18 -3.16 -26.16 -39.76
C GLY A 18 -3.97 -25.07 -39.06
N TYR A 19 -4.98 -25.49 -38.30
CA TYR A 19 -5.77 -24.63 -37.43
C TYR A 19 -5.81 -25.22 -36.02
N ARG A 20 -5.80 -24.36 -34.99
CA ARG A 20 -6.14 -24.80 -33.63
C ARG A 20 -6.82 -23.70 -32.86
N LYS A 21 -7.87 -24.10 -32.13
CA LYS A 21 -8.63 -23.23 -31.25
C LYS A 21 -8.35 -23.58 -29.79
N PHE A 22 -8.18 -22.56 -28.98
CA PHE A 22 -8.07 -22.65 -27.53
C PHE A 22 -9.17 -21.83 -26.89
N GLU A 23 -9.76 -22.35 -25.82
CA GLU A 23 -10.93 -21.77 -25.15
C GLU A 23 -10.69 -21.67 -23.66
N ASN A 24 -11.28 -20.64 -23.04
CA ASN A 24 -11.15 -20.28 -21.63
C ASN A 24 -9.74 -19.83 -21.24
N LYS A 25 -9.64 -19.11 -20.12
CA LYS A 25 -8.36 -18.68 -19.58
C LYS A 25 -7.43 -19.86 -19.35
N SER A 26 -6.21 -19.75 -19.86
CA SER A 26 -5.26 -20.86 -19.92
C SER A 26 -3.86 -20.38 -20.25
N ASN A 27 -2.86 -21.10 -19.73
CA ASN A 27 -1.45 -20.81 -19.95
C ASN A 27 -0.79 -22.02 -20.63
N TYR A 28 -0.03 -21.75 -21.69
CA TYR A 28 0.65 -22.77 -22.48
C TYR A 28 2.13 -22.42 -22.54
N SER A 29 2.92 -23.01 -21.64
CA SER A 29 4.35 -22.72 -21.51
C SER A 29 5.21 -23.31 -22.62
N ASP A 30 4.70 -24.29 -23.38
CA ASP A 30 5.44 -24.94 -24.45
C ASP A 30 4.47 -25.50 -25.51
N LEU A 31 4.54 -24.94 -26.72
CA LEU A 31 3.72 -25.32 -27.86
C LEU A 31 4.24 -26.52 -28.66
N SER A 32 5.45 -27.03 -28.39
CA SER A 32 5.99 -28.22 -29.07
C SER A 32 5.15 -29.47 -28.82
N SER A 33 4.43 -29.51 -27.69
CA SER A 33 3.51 -30.60 -27.37
C SER A 33 2.13 -30.47 -28.04
N TYR A 34 1.84 -29.32 -28.67
CA TYR A 34 0.57 -29.01 -29.31
C TYR A 34 0.67 -29.14 -30.81
N HIS A 35 -0.36 -29.70 -31.43
CA HIS A 35 -0.33 -30.06 -32.84
C HIS A 35 -1.51 -29.49 -33.63
N TRP A 36 -1.30 -29.20 -34.91
CA TRP A 36 -2.34 -28.66 -35.79
C TRP A 36 -3.52 -29.60 -36.03
N THR A 37 -4.72 -29.02 -36.17
CA THR A 37 -5.90 -29.71 -36.74
C THR A 37 -5.94 -29.44 -38.23
N ILE A 38 -5.97 -30.49 -39.04
CA ILE A 38 -6.05 -30.42 -40.51
C ILE A 38 -7.19 -31.32 -40.95
N ASP A 39 -8.10 -30.82 -41.78
CA ASP A 39 -9.31 -31.52 -42.24
C ASP A 39 -10.19 -32.06 -41.09
N GLY A 40 -10.22 -31.34 -39.96
CA GLY A 40 -11.01 -31.71 -38.77
C GLY A 40 -10.34 -32.76 -37.86
N GLU A 41 -9.12 -33.19 -38.14
CA GLU A 41 -8.37 -34.14 -37.31
C GLU A 41 -7.08 -33.53 -36.78
N GLN A 42 -6.85 -33.63 -35.47
CA GLN A 42 -5.58 -33.29 -34.87
C GLN A 42 -4.50 -34.26 -35.37
N LYS A 43 -3.41 -33.71 -35.91
CA LYS A 43 -2.28 -34.50 -36.41
C LYS A 43 -1.25 -34.74 -35.30
N SER A 44 -0.31 -35.64 -35.54
CA SER A 44 0.70 -36.06 -34.55
C SER A 44 2.08 -36.15 -35.18
N GLY A 45 3.12 -35.81 -34.42
CA GLY A 45 4.52 -35.88 -34.80
C GLY A 45 5.09 -34.52 -35.21
N GLY A 46 6.43 -34.40 -35.09
CA GLY A 46 7.17 -33.13 -35.11
C GLY A 46 6.79 -32.10 -36.18
N ARG A 47 6.49 -32.54 -37.40
CA ARG A 47 6.14 -31.62 -38.50
C ARG A 47 4.80 -30.88 -38.32
N TYR A 48 4.01 -31.29 -37.34
CA TYR A 48 2.69 -30.74 -37.07
C TYR A 48 2.65 -30.02 -35.73
N GLU A 49 3.78 -29.91 -35.04
CA GLU A 49 3.91 -29.13 -33.82
C GLU A 49 3.63 -27.66 -34.13
N MET A 50 3.09 -26.95 -33.14
CA MET A 50 2.61 -25.58 -33.31
C MET A 50 3.66 -24.52 -33.02
N ASP A 51 4.71 -24.88 -32.27
CA ASP A 51 5.85 -24.00 -32.07
C ASP A 51 6.44 -23.61 -33.43
N ASP A 52 6.87 -22.35 -33.53
CA ASP A 52 7.52 -21.79 -34.71
C ASP A 52 6.80 -21.98 -36.06
N SER A 53 5.47 -22.19 -36.05
CA SER A 53 4.69 -22.41 -37.27
C SER A 53 3.39 -21.60 -37.34
N ILE A 54 3.14 -20.73 -36.37
CA ILE A 54 1.96 -19.85 -36.34
C ILE A 54 2.24 -18.59 -37.18
N SER A 55 1.38 -18.30 -38.16
CA SER A 55 1.51 -17.12 -39.04
C SER A 55 0.36 -16.12 -38.94
N SER A 56 -0.80 -16.52 -38.44
CA SER A 56 -1.94 -15.62 -38.23
C SER A 56 -2.84 -16.07 -37.08
N LEU A 57 -3.61 -15.14 -36.51
CA LEU A 57 -4.48 -15.44 -35.36
C LEU A 57 -5.75 -14.59 -35.31
N LYS A 58 -6.69 -15.04 -34.49
CA LYS A 58 -7.92 -14.32 -34.17
C LYS A 58 -8.29 -14.51 -32.70
N THR A 59 -8.70 -13.43 -32.04
CA THR A 59 -9.22 -13.43 -30.67
C THR A 59 -10.74 -13.23 -30.63
N GLY A 60 -11.40 -13.89 -29.68
CA GLY A 60 -12.81 -13.67 -29.36
C GLY A 60 -13.05 -12.36 -28.62
N SER A 61 -14.32 -12.04 -28.33
CA SER A 61 -14.69 -10.74 -27.74
C SER A 61 -14.32 -10.57 -26.27
N GLN A 62 -13.87 -11.63 -25.60
CA GLN A 62 -13.39 -11.61 -24.22
C GLN A 62 -11.95 -12.13 -24.14
N ALA A 63 -11.24 -12.27 -25.25
CA ALA A 63 -9.90 -12.85 -25.25
C ALA A 63 -8.83 -11.76 -25.29
N TRP A 64 -7.98 -11.75 -24.27
CA TRP A 64 -6.70 -11.08 -24.29
C TRP A 64 -5.60 -12.12 -24.38
N LEU A 65 -4.70 -11.98 -25.33
CA LEU A 65 -3.69 -12.98 -25.64
C LEU A 65 -2.30 -12.36 -25.57
N LEU A 66 -1.45 -12.88 -24.69
CA LEU A 66 -0.03 -12.53 -24.66
C LEU A 66 0.75 -13.69 -25.28
N ILE A 67 1.41 -13.43 -26.41
CA ILE A 67 2.24 -14.40 -27.14
C ILE A 67 3.72 -14.15 -26.88
N PHE A 68 4.51 -15.22 -26.83
CA PHE A 68 5.93 -15.19 -26.50
C PHE A 68 6.75 -16.00 -27.50
N SER A 69 7.96 -15.52 -27.77
CA SER A 69 8.83 -16.12 -28.78
C SER A 69 9.70 -17.26 -28.27
N ARG A 70 9.55 -17.66 -27.01
CA ARG A 70 10.24 -18.80 -26.38
C ARG A 70 9.30 -19.54 -25.45
N THR A 71 9.67 -20.75 -25.07
CA THR A 71 9.01 -21.47 -23.98
C THR A 71 9.01 -20.67 -22.67
N ASP A 72 8.15 -21.07 -21.75
CA ASP A 72 8.03 -20.54 -20.38
C ASP A 72 7.82 -19.03 -20.30
N TYR A 73 7.15 -18.46 -21.31
CA TYR A 73 6.76 -17.04 -21.38
C TYR A 73 7.96 -16.09 -21.50
N GLU A 74 9.04 -16.54 -22.14
CA GLU A 74 10.25 -15.75 -22.35
C GLU A 74 10.37 -15.16 -23.78
N GLY A 75 11.40 -14.33 -23.99
CA GLY A 75 11.73 -13.78 -25.30
C GLY A 75 10.95 -12.52 -25.66
N SER A 76 10.80 -12.27 -26.95
CA SER A 76 9.95 -11.18 -27.44
C SER A 76 8.49 -11.50 -27.11
N SER A 77 7.70 -10.49 -26.77
CA SER A 77 6.27 -10.66 -26.46
C SER A 77 5.39 -9.64 -27.19
N TYR A 78 4.13 -9.99 -27.40
CA TYR A 78 3.13 -9.10 -28.00
C TYR A 78 1.74 -9.37 -27.41
N LEU A 79 1.05 -8.30 -26.99
CA LEU A 79 -0.31 -8.38 -26.47
C LEU A 79 -1.33 -8.15 -27.59
N VAL A 80 -2.26 -9.08 -27.74
CA VAL A 80 -3.39 -9.00 -28.67
C VAL A 80 -4.67 -8.84 -27.87
N GLY A 81 -5.41 -7.76 -28.14
CA GLY A 81 -6.68 -7.47 -27.47
C GLY A 81 -7.87 -8.27 -28.02
N PRO A 82 -9.07 -8.04 -27.47
CA PRO A 82 -10.31 -8.71 -27.88
C PRO A 82 -10.72 -8.36 -29.32
N ASN A 83 -11.51 -9.25 -29.94
CA ASN A 83 -12.07 -9.07 -31.30
C ASN A 83 -11.02 -8.73 -32.37
N THR A 84 -9.77 -9.13 -32.18
CA THR A 84 -8.67 -8.78 -33.07
C THR A 84 -8.44 -9.90 -34.06
N THR A 85 -8.23 -9.55 -35.33
CA THR A 85 -7.78 -10.48 -36.37
C THR A 85 -6.44 -9.99 -36.90
N LEU A 86 -5.39 -10.78 -36.71
CA LEU A 86 -4.07 -10.50 -37.27
C LEU A 86 -3.86 -11.44 -38.45
N ASN A 87 -3.96 -10.91 -39.67
CA ASN A 87 -3.76 -11.68 -40.91
C ASN A 87 -2.30 -12.09 -41.13
N SER A 88 -1.37 -11.44 -40.43
CA SER A 88 0.05 -11.72 -40.47
C SER A 88 0.64 -11.35 -39.12
N LEU A 89 1.54 -12.17 -38.61
CA LEU A 89 2.32 -11.91 -37.39
C LEU A 89 3.70 -11.30 -37.68
N LYS A 90 3.94 -10.96 -38.94
CA LYS A 90 5.12 -10.23 -39.38
C LYS A 90 5.01 -8.75 -39.04
N ASP A 91 6.05 -8.20 -38.41
CA ASP A 91 6.22 -6.77 -38.12
C ASP A 91 5.05 -6.17 -37.30
N LEU A 92 4.77 -6.78 -36.16
CA LEU A 92 3.86 -6.28 -35.14
C LEU A 92 4.56 -5.16 -34.35
N ASN A 93 4.49 -3.93 -34.86
CA ASN A 93 5.15 -2.76 -34.28
C ASN A 93 6.68 -2.95 -34.12
N GLY A 94 7.35 -3.51 -35.13
CA GLY A 94 8.79 -3.77 -35.10
C GLY A 94 9.17 -5.13 -34.50
N ILE A 95 8.21 -5.96 -34.08
CA ILE A 95 8.43 -7.32 -33.58
C ILE A 95 7.97 -8.33 -34.63
N ASP A 96 8.84 -9.25 -35.05
CA ASP A 96 8.46 -10.35 -35.94
C ASP A 96 8.10 -11.60 -35.12
N MET A 97 6.81 -11.90 -35.06
CA MET A 97 6.26 -13.07 -34.36
C MET A 97 5.84 -14.17 -35.35
N ASN A 98 6.09 -14.00 -36.65
CA ASN A 98 5.69 -14.97 -37.64
C ASN A 98 6.57 -16.22 -37.54
N ASN A 99 5.95 -17.38 -37.33
CA ASN A 99 6.66 -18.66 -37.19
C ASN A 99 7.72 -18.63 -36.09
N ASN A 100 7.41 -17.95 -34.98
CA ASN A 100 8.37 -17.71 -33.90
C ASN A 100 7.66 -17.66 -32.54
N ILE A 101 6.46 -18.26 -32.40
CA ILE A 101 5.71 -18.31 -31.15
C ILE A 101 5.90 -19.71 -30.56
N GLU A 102 6.38 -19.78 -29.32
CA GLU A 102 6.63 -21.04 -28.62
C GLU A 102 5.78 -21.17 -27.33
N SER A 103 5.25 -20.07 -26.79
CA SER A 103 4.34 -20.09 -25.63
C SER A 103 3.34 -18.94 -25.65
N PHE A 104 2.22 -19.08 -24.93
CA PHE A 104 1.24 -18.01 -24.79
C PHE A 104 0.42 -18.10 -23.49
N GLN A 105 -0.16 -16.97 -23.12
CA GLN A 105 -1.14 -16.85 -22.04
C GLN A 105 -2.44 -16.25 -22.60
N LEU A 106 -3.56 -16.92 -22.35
CA LEU A 106 -4.89 -16.47 -22.73
C LEU A 106 -5.66 -16.06 -21.48
N PHE A 107 -6.10 -14.83 -21.48
CA PHE A 107 -6.85 -14.20 -20.41
C PHE A 107 -8.27 -13.87 -20.89
N ASP A 108 -9.22 -13.94 -19.96
CA ASP A 108 -10.58 -13.46 -20.16
C ASP A 108 -10.74 -11.95 -19.85
N TYR A 109 -9.66 -11.30 -19.39
CA TYR A 109 -9.52 -9.88 -19.07
C TYR A 109 -8.13 -9.35 -19.44
N ALA A 110 -7.96 -8.04 -19.50
CA ALA A 110 -6.67 -7.44 -19.83
C ALA A 110 -5.59 -7.90 -18.83
N PRO A 111 -4.43 -8.40 -19.28
CA PRO A 111 -3.34 -8.74 -18.38
C PRO A 111 -2.71 -7.47 -17.80
N VAL A 112 -2.27 -7.54 -16.56
CA VAL A 112 -1.57 -6.44 -15.88
C VAL A 112 -0.08 -6.43 -16.23
N ASN A 113 0.50 -5.25 -16.39
CA ASN A 113 1.93 -5.09 -16.57
C ASN A 113 2.65 -5.01 -15.21
N THR A 114 3.12 -6.16 -14.72
CA THR A 114 3.81 -6.26 -13.43
C THR A 114 5.04 -5.37 -13.32
N ASN A 115 5.79 -5.19 -14.41
CA ASN A 115 6.98 -4.34 -14.43
C ASN A 115 6.63 -2.86 -14.27
N THR A 116 5.51 -2.42 -14.87
CA THR A 116 5.00 -1.07 -14.67
C THR A 116 4.55 -0.86 -13.23
N ILE A 117 3.83 -1.81 -12.63
CA ILE A 117 3.43 -1.73 -11.21
C ILE A 117 4.66 -1.60 -10.30
N ILE A 118 5.68 -2.44 -10.51
CA ILE A 118 6.92 -2.39 -9.72
C ILE A 118 7.64 -1.05 -9.91
N THR A 119 7.75 -0.56 -11.15
CA THR A 119 8.38 0.74 -11.45
C THR A 119 7.64 1.88 -10.74
N ASN A 120 6.31 1.95 -10.90
CA ASN A 120 5.48 2.95 -10.23
C ASN A 120 5.66 2.87 -8.70
N LEU A 121 5.70 1.68 -8.12
CA LEU A 121 5.90 1.49 -6.68
C LEU A 121 7.26 2.07 -6.22
N HIS A 122 8.34 1.78 -6.93
CA HIS A 122 9.68 2.31 -6.59
C HIS A 122 9.73 3.84 -6.65
N ASP A 123 8.95 4.46 -7.53
CA ASP A 123 8.89 5.93 -7.66
C ASP A 123 8.13 6.61 -6.51
N LEU A 124 7.34 5.85 -5.74
CA LEU A 124 6.57 6.36 -4.60
C LEU A 124 7.33 6.37 -3.27
N TYR A 125 8.54 5.82 -3.20
CA TYR A 125 9.37 5.83 -2.00
C TYR A 125 10.35 7.02 -2.01
N PRO A 126 10.59 7.69 -0.86
CA PRO A 126 11.56 8.78 -0.75
C PRO A 126 12.98 8.18 -0.80
N VAL A 127 13.73 8.49 -1.85
CA VAL A 127 15.08 7.93 -2.03
C VAL A 127 16.04 9.02 -2.51
N ASP A 128 16.91 9.49 -1.63
CA ASP A 128 17.85 10.58 -1.91
C ASP A 128 19.17 10.12 -2.56
N ASN A 129 19.46 8.81 -2.54
CA ASN A 129 20.61 8.23 -3.24
C ASN A 129 20.24 6.91 -3.95
N THR A 130 20.06 6.98 -5.26
CA THR A 130 19.47 5.89 -6.07
C THR A 130 20.28 4.59 -6.10
N ASP A 131 21.60 4.65 -5.97
CA ASP A 131 22.46 3.53 -6.40
C ASP A 131 22.53 2.36 -5.39
N ASP A 132 22.39 2.66 -4.08
CA ASP A 132 22.39 1.64 -3.01
C ASP A 132 20.98 1.39 -2.43
N GLN A 133 20.07 2.35 -2.61
CA GLN A 133 18.74 2.32 -2.00
C GLN A 133 17.64 1.84 -2.95
N LYS A 134 17.76 2.02 -4.28
CA LYS A 134 16.90 1.34 -5.27
C LYS A 134 17.72 0.27 -5.98
N SER A 135 17.58 -0.99 -5.58
CA SER A 135 18.13 -2.11 -6.35
C SER A 135 17.04 -2.79 -7.15
N GLU A 136 17.40 -3.58 -8.15
CA GLU A 136 16.47 -4.25 -9.09
C GLU A 136 15.34 -5.07 -8.45
N HIS A 137 15.41 -5.35 -7.13
CA HIS A 137 14.44 -6.18 -6.41
C HIS A 137 13.96 -5.61 -5.06
N LYS A 138 14.30 -4.36 -4.71
CA LYS A 138 13.90 -3.72 -3.44
C LYS A 138 14.21 -2.20 -3.38
N SER A 139 13.41 -1.49 -2.59
CA SER A 139 13.63 -0.09 -2.15
C SER A 139 14.01 -0.04 -0.67
N ARG A 140 15.16 0.54 -0.33
CA ARG A 140 15.60 0.85 1.03
C ARG A 140 15.51 2.34 1.29
N PHE A 141 15.04 2.75 2.45
CA PHE A 141 14.88 4.17 2.75
C PHE A 141 14.88 4.39 4.26
N TYR A 142 15.10 5.63 4.67
CA TYR A 142 14.87 6.09 6.03
C TYR A 142 13.56 6.83 6.10
N ALA A 143 12.77 6.53 7.11
CA ALA A 143 11.57 7.29 7.45
C ALA A 143 11.46 7.35 8.96
N GLN A 144 10.91 8.45 9.47
CA GLN A 144 10.90 8.71 10.91
C GLN A 144 12.34 8.63 11.45
N ASP A 145 12.71 7.67 12.30
CA ASP A 145 14.09 7.50 12.78
C ASP A 145 14.72 6.12 12.50
N SER A 146 14.14 5.34 11.58
CA SER A 146 14.59 3.97 11.29
C SER A 146 14.80 3.69 9.80
N GLU A 147 15.56 2.63 9.50
CA GLU A 147 15.78 2.12 8.15
C GLU A 147 14.77 1.02 7.81
N TYR A 148 14.20 1.09 6.61
CA TYR A 148 13.27 0.10 6.09
C TYR A 148 13.71 -0.45 4.74
N CYS A 149 13.21 -1.62 4.39
CA CYS A 149 13.38 -2.22 3.07
C CYS A 149 12.07 -2.82 2.57
N VAL A 150 11.58 -2.32 1.45
CA VAL A 150 10.41 -2.85 0.75
C VAL A 150 10.88 -3.66 -0.44
N TYR A 151 10.52 -4.93 -0.49
CA TYR A 151 10.86 -5.83 -1.59
C TYR A 151 9.84 -5.73 -2.71
N ASP A 152 10.28 -6.02 -3.93
CA ASP A 152 9.36 -6.13 -5.07
C ASP A 152 8.23 -7.12 -4.76
N PRO A 153 6.96 -6.74 -4.98
CA PRO A 153 5.85 -7.62 -4.73
C PRO A 153 5.84 -8.80 -5.71
N SER A 154 5.46 -9.98 -5.23
CA SER A 154 5.01 -11.05 -6.10
C SER A 154 3.61 -10.72 -6.61
N ILE A 155 3.47 -10.57 -7.92
CA ILE A 155 2.19 -10.24 -8.57
C ILE A 155 1.79 -11.41 -9.46
N THR A 156 0.60 -11.98 -9.23
CA THR A 156 0.06 -13.07 -10.05
C THR A 156 -1.37 -12.78 -10.46
N GLN A 157 -1.73 -13.06 -11.72
CA GLN A 157 -3.10 -12.86 -12.22
C GLN A 157 -3.75 -14.20 -12.58
N SER A 158 -5.02 -14.37 -12.20
CA SER A 158 -5.83 -15.54 -12.55
C SER A 158 -7.23 -15.13 -13.03
N GLY A 159 -7.33 -14.73 -14.29
CA GLY A 159 -8.55 -14.15 -14.87
C GLY A 159 -8.65 -12.67 -14.52
N ASP A 160 -9.77 -12.24 -13.94
CA ASP A 160 -9.97 -10.89 -13.42
C ASP A 160 -9.25 -10.63 -12.09
N VAL A 161 -8.84 -11.65 -11.34
CA VAL A 161 -8.21 -11.45 -10.03
C VAL A 161 -6.68 -11.34 -10.13
N VAL A 162 -6.12 -10.30 -9.52
CA VAL A 162 -4.69 -10.02 -9.36
C VAL A 162 -4.32 -10.11 -7.88
N LYS A 163 -3.35 -10.95 -7.55
CA LYS A 163 -2.87 -11.19 -6.18
C LYS A 163 -1.52 -10.54 -5.97
N PHE A 164 -1.36 -9.95 -4.80
CA PHE A 164 -0.16 -9.27 -4.36
C PHE A 164 0.39 -9.92 -3.07
N GLU A 165 1.69 -10.16 -3.03
CA GLU A 165 2.45 -10.44 -1.80
C GLU A 165 3.64 -9.47 -1.75
N MET A 166 3.71 -8.61 -0.74
CA MET A 166 4.81 -7.66 -0.56
C MET A 166 5.47 -7.84 0.81
N LYS A 167 6.79 -7.75 0.87
CA LYS A 167 7.56 -7.87 2.11
C LYS A 167 8.17 -6.54 2.48
N VAL A 168 8.13 -6.23 3.77
CA VAL A 168 8.75 -5.04 4.34
C VAL A 168 9.60 -5.47 5.53
N ASP A 169 10.85 -5.06 5.55
CA ASP A 169 11.75 -5.22 6.69
C ASP A 169 11.96 -3.87 7.38
N HIS A 170 12.09 -3.91 8.70
CA HIS A 170 12.57 -2.84 9.56
C HIS A 170 13.91 -3.29 10.16
N PHE A 171 14.97 -2.52 9.92
CA PHE A 171 16.29 -2.79 10.49
C PHE A 171 16.41 -2.08 11.83
N ASN A 172 16.25 -2.84 12.91
CA ASN A 172 16.32 -2.28 14.25
C ASN A 172 17.76 -2.19 14.76
N THR A 173 17.95 -1.35 15.78
CA THR A 173 19.29 -1.03 16.31
C THR A 173 19.89 -2.15 17.16
N MET A 174 19.10 -3.15 17.55
CA MET A 174 19.51 -4.27 18.42
C MET A 174 19.91 -5.54 17.67
N GLY A 175 20.04 -5.47 16.34
CA GLY A 175 20.55 -6.57 15.51
C GLY A 175 19.48 -7.61 15.13
N GLY A 176 18.21 -7.30 15.39
CA GLY A 176 17.05 -7.99 14.84
C GLY A 176 16.49 -7.27 13.62
N ASN A 177 15.80 -8.00 12.73
CA ASN A 177 15.01 -7.38 11.66
C ASN A 177 13.55 -7.74 11.89
N ASP A 178 12.71 -6.74 12.13
CA ASP A 178 11.27 -6.96 12.14
C ASP A 178 10.78 -7.03 10.71
N LYS A 179 9.79 -7.88 10.44
CA LYS A 179 9.29 -8.12 9.10
C LYS A 179 7.77 -8.11 9.06
N ALA A 180 7.25 -7.66 7.94
CA ALA A 180 5.85 -7.72 7.60
C ALA A 180 5.68 -8.36 6.22
N THR A 181 4.75 -9.31 6.10
CA THR A 181 4.29 -9.85 4.82
C THR A 181 2.86 -9.40 4.60
N ILE A 182 2.67 -8.60 3.57
CA ILE A 182 1.40 -8.02 3.16
C ILE A 182 0.83 -8.87 2.04
N THR A 183 -0.42 -9.29 2.14
CA THR A 183 -1.12 -10.05 1.09
C THR A 183 -2.53 -9.51 0.87
N PHE A 184 -2.91 -9.33 -0.39
CA PHE A 184 -4.28 -9.01 -0.80
C PHE A 184 -4.51 -9.33 -2.27
N SER A 185 -5.78 -9.31 -2.68
CA SER A 185 -6.16 -9.49 -4.08
C SER A 185 -7.12 -8.38 -4.51
N MET A 186 -6.92 -7.84 -5.72
CA MET A 186 -7.83 -6.91 -6.38
C MET A 186 -8.26 -7.50 -7.71
N ASP A 187 -9.43 -7.14 -8.21
CA ASP A 187 -9.80 -7.43 -9.59
C ASP A 187 -9.18 -6.43 -10.57
N THR A 188 -9.26 -6.68 -11.87
CA THR A 188 -8.73 -5.81 -12.92
C THR A 188 -9.39 -4.43 -13.01
N TYR A 189 -10.47 -4.20 -12.25
CA TYR A 189 -11.19 -2.93 -12.09
C TYR A 189 -10.78 -2.18 -10.81
N GLY A 190 -9.83 -2.72 -10.04
CA GLY A 190 -9.35 -2.09 -8.82
C GLY A 190 -10.19 -2.41 -7.58
N THR A 191 -11.14 -3.35 -7.64
CA THR A 191 -11.94 -3.70 -6.47
C THR A 191 -11.27 -4.79 -5.65
N PHE A 192 -11.23 -4.65 -4.32
CA PHE A 192 -10.74 -5.72 -3.44
C PHE A 192 -11.61 -6.98 -3.54
N VAL A 193 -10.97 -8.12 -3.83
CA VAL A 193 -11.59 -9.44 -3.92
C VAL A 193 -11.43 -10.22 -2.62
N ASP A 194 -10.29 -10.03 -1.95
CA ASP A 194 -9.95 -10.64 -0.68
C ASP A 194 -9.64 -9.57 0.37
N GLN A 195 -9.63 -9.95 1.64
CA GLN A 195 -9.21 -9.09 2.74
C GLN A 195 -7.71 -8.79 2.63
N ILE A 196 -7.30 -7.57 2.98
CA ILE A 196 -5.89 -7.28 3.23
C ILE A 196 -5.46 -8.01 4.50
N SER A 197 -4.36 -8.74 4.42
CA SER A 197 -3.76 -9.50 5.51
C SER A 197 -2.31 -9.09 5.69
N VAL A 198 -1.90 -8.88 6.94
CA VAL A 198 -0.52 -8.58 7.31
C VAL A 198 -0.06 -9.61 8.34
N ASP A 199 1.05 -10.29 8.04
CA ASP A 199 1.73 -11.19 8.96
C ASP A 199 3.02 -10.55 9.45
N TYR A 200 3.21 -10.50 10.77
CA TYR A 200 4.35 -9.85 11.40
C TYR A 200 5.29 -10.87 12.07
N ASP A 201 6.57 -10.79 11.71
CA ASP A 201 7.69 -11.56 12.31
C ASP A 201 8.61 -10.58 13.03
N MET A 202 8.43 -10.46 14.35
CA MET A 202 9.15 -9.50 15.19
C MET A 202 10.41 -10.14 15.79
N SER A 203 11.52 -9.44 15.69
CA SER A 203 12.85 -9.96 16.00
C SER A 203 13.16 -10.11 17.50
N SER A 204 12.37 -9.47 18.37
CA SER A 204 12.43 -9.67 19.84
C SER A 204 12.00 -11.08 20.29
N GLY A 205 11.60 -11.95 19.36
CA GLY A 205 11.64 -13.41 19.51
C GLY A 205 10.51 -14.03 20.35
N ALA A 206 9.50 -13.26 20.76
CA ALA A 206 8.46 -13.77 21.64
C ALA A 206 7.01 -13.66 21.12
N TYR A 207 6.70 -12.87 20.07
CA TYR A 207 5.30 -12.60 19.73
C TYR A 207 5.09 -12.30 18.24
N ASN A 208 4.59 -13.28 17.49
CA ASN A 208 4.01 -13.02 16.18
C ASN A 208 2.63 -12.41 16.39
N VAL A 209 2.31 -11.30 15.69
CA VAL A 209 0.92 -10.86 15.59
C VAL A 209 0.18 -11.97 14.85
N PRO A 210 -0.82 -12.63 15.45
CA PRO A 210 -1.45 -13.76 14.80
C PRO A 210 -2.08 -13.32 13.47
N PRO A 211 -2.02 -14.10 12.38
CA PRO A 211 -2.63 -13.74 11.10
C PRO A 211 -4.16 -13.51 11.15
N TRP A 212 -4.82 -13.80 12.27
CA TRP A 212 -6.23 -13.49 12.50
C TRP A 212 -6.47 -12.13 13.15
N ALA A 213 -5.45 -11.51 13.75
CA ALA A 213 -5.54 -10.26 14.49
C ALA A 213 -5.62 -9.03 13.59
N ILE A 214 -5.18 -9.14 12.34
CA ILE A 214 -5.28 -8.07 11.33
C ILE A 214 -5.95 -8.68 10.10
N LYS A 215 -7.27 -8.54 10.04
CA LYS A 215 -8.07 -8.93 8.90
C LYS A 215 -9.07 -7.81 8.68
N ILE A 216 -9.08 -7.20 7.50
CA ILE A 216 -10.22 -6.35 7.14
C ILE A 216 -11.45 -7.23 6.99
N ALA A 217 -12.20 -7.34 8.07
CA ALA A 217 -13.64 -7.09 8.15
C ALA A 217 -14.14 -7.81 9.40
N ASP A 218 -14.14 -7.13 10.54
CA ASP A 218 -15.22 -7.37 11.50
C ASP A 218 -15.64 -6.07 12.24
N LEU A 219 -16.94 -5.76 12.07
CA LEU A 219 -17.86 -4.89 12.82
C LEU A 219 -17.54 -3.39 13.09
N ALA A 220 -16.30 -2.94 13.24
CA ALA A 220 -16.00 -1.52 13.50
C ALA A 220 -15.82 -0.68 12.21
N VAL A 221 -15.59 -1.36 11.08
CA VAL A 221 -15.13 -0.84 9.77
C VAL A 221 -16.24 -0.29 8.87
N ASP A 222 -17.49 -0.74 9.02
CA ASP A 222 -18.60 -0.26 8.17
C ASP A 222 -18.90 1.23 8.41
N VAL A 223 -18.69 1.71 9.64
CA VAL A 223 -19.01 3.09 10.03
C VAL A 223 -18.10 4.11 9.35
N ILE A 224 -16.80 3.79 9.18
CA ILE A 224 -15.84 4.66 8.50
C ILE A 224 -16.01 4.56 6.97
N ALA A 225 -16.15 3.34 6.45
CA ALA A 225 -16.21 3.10 5.02
C ALA A 225 -17.42 3.79 4.38
N ASP A 226 -18.58 3.78 5.05
CA ASP A 226 -19.80 4.40 4.54
C ASP A 226 -19.70 5.94 4.52
N GLU A 227 -19.05 6.58 5.50
CA GLU A 227 -18.84 8.05 5.49
C GLU A 227 -17.83 8.46 4.41
N LEU A 228 -16.74 7.70 4.27
CA LEU A 228 -15.78 7.92 3.19
C LEU A 228 -16.44 7.82 1.82
N LYS A 229 -17.35 6.86 1.64
CA LYS A 229 -18.11 6.73 0.38
C LYS A 229 -18.92 7.97 0.07
N VAL A 230 -19.57 8.59 1.07
CA VAL A 230 -20.32 9.84 0.89
C VAL A 230 -19.40 10.99 0.50
N LEU A 231 -18.25 11.13 1.18
CA LEU A 231 -17.26 12.17 0.87
C LEU A 231 -16.65 11.99 -0.53
N LEU A 232 -16.31 10.75 -0.90
CA LEU A 232 -15.73 10.40 -2.20
C LEU A 232 -16.73 10.53 -3.35
N ASP A 233 -18.03 10.26 -3.12
CA ASP A 233 -19.10 10.51 -4.11
C ASP A 233 -19.31 12.02 -4.34
N GLY A 234 -19.17 12.81 -3.28
CA GLY A 234 -19.22 14.28 -3.36
C GLY A 234 -17.97 14.93 -3.98
N ALA A 235 -16.83 14.22 -3.96
CA ALA A 235 -15.60 14.65 -4.59
C ALA A 235 -15.59 14.19 -6.05
N GLU A 236 -15.48 15.09 -7.03
CA GLU A 236 -15.29 14.71 -8.43
C GLU A 236 -13.98 13.91 -8.57
N LEU A 237 -14.03 12.58 -8.42
CA LEU A 237 -12.88 11.70 -8.63
C LEU A 237 -12.45 11.82 -10.09
N VAL A 238 -11.19 12.22 -10.30
CA VAL A 238 -10.67 12.45 -11.64
C VAL A 238 -9.84 11.23 -12.05
N VAL A 239 -10.18 10.65 -13.19
CA VAL A 239 -9.38 9.60 -13.85
C VAL A 239 -8.88 10.19 -15.16
N SER A 240 -7.62 9.96 -15.50
CA SER A 240 -7.11 10.33 -16.82
C SER A 240 -7.35 9.16 -17.78
N ASP A 241 -7.68 9.43 -19.05
CA ASP A 241 -7.82 8.37 -20.05
C ASP A 241 -6.44 7.72 -20.26
N GLY A 242 -6.17 6.62 -19.55
CA GLY A 242 -4.97 5.81 -19.75
C GLY A 242 -4.93 5.28 -21.19
N ALA A 243 -3.89 5.64 -21.95
CA ALA A 243 -3.76 5.42 -23.39
C ALA A 243 -3.73 3.95 -23.88
N LEU A 244 -4.00 2.97 -23.01
CA LEU A 244 -3.92 1.54 -23.33
C LEU A 244 -5.24 0.76 -23.10
N PHE A 245 -6.20 1.30 -22.35
CA PHE A 245 -7.43 0.57 -22.00
C PHE A 245 -8.67 1.48 -21.98
N GLU A 246 -9.69 1.19 -22.80
CA GLU A 246 -11.06 1.75 -22.67
C GLU A 246 -11.80 1.18 -21.44
N LEU A 247 -11.11 1.00 -20.32
CA LEU A 247 -11.66 0.52 -19.06
C LEU A 247 -11.51 1.64 -18.03
N LEU A 248 -12.43 2.60 -18.08
CA LEU A 248 -12.65 3.47 -16.93
C LEU A 248 -13.44 2.64 -15.90
N PRO A 249 -12.94 2.48 -14.67
CA PRO A 249 -13.72 1.83 -13.62
C PRO A 249 -14.98 2.66 -13.36
N GLU A 250 -16.09 2.02 -13.00
CA GLU A 250 -17.29 2.77 -12.66
C GLU A 250 -16.99 3.67 -11.44
N THR A 251 -17.48 4.90 -11.43
CA THR A 251 -17.18 5.87 -10.35
C THR A 251 -17.47 5.29 -8.95
N ASN A 252 -18.54 4.49 -8.82
CA ASN A 252 -18.89 3.81 -7.57
C ASN A 252 -17.85 2.76 -7.13
N GLU A 253 -17.20 2.08 -8.08
CA GLU A 253 -16.15 1.09 -7.79
C GLU A 253 -14.88 1.78 -7.30
N LEU A 254 -14.52 2.92 -7.91
CA LEU A 254 -13.42 3.76 -7.41
C LEU A 254 -13.68 4.29 -6.00
N ILE A 255 -14.89 4.75 -5.74
CA ILE A 255 -15.32 5.22 -4.41
C ILE A 255 -15.19 4.09 -3.38
N ASP A 256 -15.68 2.89 -3.68
CA ASP A 256 -15.61 1.74 -2.77
C ASP A 256 -14.17 1.28 -2.54
N MET A 257 -13.34 1.26 -3.59
CA MET A 257 -11.91 0.94 -3.50
C MET A 257 -11.17 1.93 -2.61
N ALA A 258 -11.33 3.23 -2.86
CA ALA A 258 -10.69 4.30 -2.10
C ALA A 258 -11.11 4.25 -0.63
N ALA A 259 -12.42 4.11 -0.36
CA ALA A 259 -12.94 3.99 0.99
C ALA A 259 -12.33 2.77 1.71
N LYS A 260 -12.25 1.61 1.07
CA LYS A 260 -11.65 0.39 1.65
C LYS A 260 -10.15 0.54 1.92
N ALA A 261 -9.40 1.12 0.99
CA ALA A 261 -7.97 1.37 1.16
C ALA A 261 -7.68 2.31 2.34
N ILE A 262 -8.41 3.42 2.42
CA ILE A 262 -8.29 4.37 3.53
C ILE A 262 -8.71 3.72 4.85
N THR A 263 -9.84 3.01 4.87
CA THR A 263 -10.34 2.35 6.08
C THR A 263 -9.35 1.31 6.59
N PHE A 264 -8.68 0.58 5.69
CA PHE A 264 -7.60 -0.33 6.10
C PHE A 264 -6.48 0.41 6.81
N CYS A 265 -5.93 1.49 6.23
CA CYS A 265 -4.82 2.20 6.84
C CYS A 265 -5.17 2.69 8.25
N ILE A 266 -6.42 3.10 8.45
CA ILE A 266 -6.96 3.51 9.75
C ILE A 266 -7.07 2.32 10.73
N ASP A 267 -7.66 1.22 10.29
CA ASP A 267 -7.93 0.04 11.12
C ASP A 267 -6.66 -0.74 11.48
N HIS A 268 -5.79 -0.93 10.49
CA HIS A 268 -4.50 -1.58 10.63
C HIS A 268 -3.70 -0.97 11.78
N LEU A 269 -3.61 0.35 11.83
CA LEU A 269 -2.92 1.04 12.91
C LEU A 269 -3.62 0.83 14.25
N ASN A 270 -4.95 0.90 14.33
CA ASN A 270 -5.69 0.67 15.57
C ASN A 270 -5.45 -0.73 16.15
N ASP A 271 -5.54 -1.77 15.33
CA ASP A 271 -5.36 -3.15 15.79
C ASP A 271 -3.90 -3.47 16.07
N VAL A 272 -3.00 -3.09 15.16
CA VAL A 272 -1.57 -3.31 15.32
C VAL A 272 -1.01 -2.53 16.50
N ILE A 273 -1.50 -1.31 16.76
CA ILE A 273 -1.09 -0.54 17.94
C ILE A 273 -1.42 -1.28 19.24
N ASN A 274 -2.57 -1.93 19.32
CA ASN A 274 -2.93 -2.70 20.50
C ASN A 274 -2.09 -3.99 20.67
N PHE A 275 -1.51 -4.55 19.59
CA PHE A 275 -0.76 -5.81 19.64
C PHE A 275 0.76 -5.66 19.65
N LEU A 276 1.34 -4.77 18.82
CA LEU A 276 2.80 -4.59 18.70
C LEU A 276 3.39 -3.81 19.87
N TYR A 277 2.65 -2.89 20.47
CA TYR A 277 3.24 -1.87 21.32
C TYR A 277 3.26 -2.21 22.82
N GLY A 278 2.88 -3.44 23.18
CA GLY A 278 3.15 -4.01 24.49
C GLY A 278 4.54 -4.66 24.63
N LEU A 279 5.42 -4.54 23.62
CA LEU A 279 6.48 -5.52 23.36
C LEU A 279 7.91 -4.97 23.14
N SER A 280 8.18 -3.75 23.62
CA SER A 280 9.44 -2.97 23.46
C SER A 280 9.67 -2.31 22.11
N ASP A 281 10.13 -1.06 22.17
CA ASP A 281 10.66 -0.35 21.02
C ASP A 281 12.18 -0.53 20.96
N ASP A 282 12.63 -1.41 20.08
CA ASP A 282 14.04 -1.77 19.92
C ASP A 282 14.75 -0.89 18.87
N GLY A 283 14.29 0.36 18.73
CA GLY A 283 14.76 1.33 17.75
C GLY A 283 13.82 1.50 16.55
N GLY A 284 12.53 1.71 16.80
CA GLY A 284 11.53 2.07 15.79
C GLY A 284 10.49 1.00 15.45
N THR A 285 10.35 -0.05 16.27
CA THR A 285 9.28 -1.04 16.16
C THR A 285 7.91 -0.37 16.20
N THR A 286 7.78 0.65 17.05
CA THR A 286 6.62 1.55 17.19
C THR A 286 6.26 2.17 15.83
N ASN A 287 7.24 2.59 15.04
CA ASN A 287 7.02 3.24 13.75
C ASN A 287 6.60 2.25 12.63
N PHE A 288 6.88 0.97 12.79
CA PHE A 288 6.85 0.03 11.67
C PHE A 288 5.45 -0.18 11.08
N SER A 289 4.41 -0.15 11.94
CA SER A 289 3.00 -0.22 11.54
C SER A 289 2.58 0.92 10.59
N ALA A 290 3.18 2.10 10.76
CA ALA A 290 3.00 3.24 9.88
C ALA A 290 3.48 2.91 8.46
N ILE A 291 4.71 2.42 8.38
CA ILE A 291 5.39 2.16 7.11
C ILE A 291 4.69 1.05 6.33
N VAL A 292 4.19 0.02 7.01
CA VAL A 292 3.37 -1.03 6.38
C VAL A 292 2.07 -0.44 5.79
N SER A 293 1.41 0.49 6.50
CA SER A 293 0.20 1.16 6.00
C SER A 293 0.49 2.01 4.76
N HIS A 294 1.60 2.76 4.77
CA HIS A 294 2.07 3.50 3.60
C HIS A 294 2.43 2.57 2.44
N GLY A 295 3.08 1.44 2.70
CA GLY A 295 3.43 0.46 1.66
C GLY A 295 2.20 -0.10 0.94
N ILE A 296 1.13 -0.38 1.68
CA ILE A 296 -0.15 -0.84 1.10
C ILE A 296 -0.77 0.25 0.24
N ALA A 297 -0.87 1.48 0.77
CA ALA A 297 -1.40 2.62 0.01
C ALA A 297 -0.59 2.88 -1.28
N ARG A 298 0.75 2.81 -1.21
CA ARG A 298 1.65 2.95 -2.37
C ARG A 298 1.47 1.83 -3.39
N LEU A 299 1.31 0.57 -2.96
CA LEU A 299 1.09 -0.57 -3.87
C LEU A 299 -0.26 -0.48 -4.58
N ILE A 300 -1.31 -0.08 -3.87
CA ILE A 300 -2.64 0.17 -4.46
C ILE A 300 -2.56 1.32 -5.47
N LEU A 301 -1.86 2.40 -5.13
CA LEU A 301 -1.63 3.53 -6.04
C LEU A 301 -0.89 3.08 -7.31
N ALA A 302 0.24 2.40 -7.15
CA ALA A 302 1.06 1.90 -8.26
C ALA A 302 0.28 0.96 -9.19
N TYR A 303 -0.56 0.10 -8.61
CA TYR A 303 -1.46 -0.78 -9.36
C TYR A 303 -2.49 0.01 -10.17
N ASN A 304 -3.20 0.94 -9.53
CA ASN A 304 -4.22 1.74 -10.19
C ASN A 304 -3.63 2.66 -11.27
N GLU A 305 -2.41 3.16 -11.10
CA GLU A 305 -1.72 3.93 -12.14
C GLU A 305 -1.35 3.07 -13.36
N GLU A 306 -1.05 1.79 -13.17
CA GLU A 306 -0.92 0.86 -14.31
C GLU A 306 -2.26 0.61 -15.00
N ARG A 307 -3.33 0.41 -14.23
CA ARG A 307 -4.66 0.11 -14.77
C ARG A 307 -5.27 1.28 -15.53
N PHE A 308 -5.19 2.47 -14.94
CA PHE A 308 -6.04 3.61 -15.27
C PHE A 308 -5.22 4.84 -15.68
N GLY A 309 -3.90 4.73 -15.73
CA GLY A 309 -3.01 5.85 -16.00
C GLY A 309 -2.73 6.69 -14.76
N ALA A 310 -1.78 7.62 -14.90
CA ALA A 310 -1.32 8.50 -13.82
C ALA A 310 -2.49 9.19 -13.12
N SER A 311 -2.47 9.18 -11.78
CA SER A 311 -3.52 9.77 -10.98
C SER A 311 -3.50 11.30 -11.10
N PRO A 312 -4.58 11.92 -11.61
CA PRO A 312 -4.65 13.37 -11.72
C PRO A 312 -4.99 14.03 -10.37
N GLY A 313 -4.33 15.15 -10.06
CA GLY A 313 -4.79 16.09 -9.04
C GLY A 313 -4.72 15.61 -7.60
N PHE A 314 -3.64 14.90 -7.22
CA PHE A 314 -3.43 14.45 -5.84
C PHE A 314 -3.71 15.53 -4.79
N VAL A 315 -4.24 15.10 -3.65
CA VAL A 315 -4.04 15.83 -2.40
C VAL A 315 -2.54 15.75 -2.09
N THR A 316 -1.92 16.91 -1.92
CA THR A 316 -0.46 17.06 -1.83
C THR A 316 -0.04 17.64 -0.49
N PHE A 317 1.20 17.35 -0.10
CA PHE A 317 1.84 17.94 1.08
C PHE A 317 2.90 18.97 0.65
N SER A 318 2.81 20.18 1.21
CA SER A 318 3.74 21.28 0.99
C SER A 318 4.81 21.33 2.08
N ASP A 319 6.02 20.84 1.75
CA ASP A 319 7.18 20.93 2.63
C ASP A 319 7.47 22.37 3.09
N ALA A 320 7.44 23.32 2.15
CA ALA A 320 7.68 24.72 2.46
C ALA A 320 6.64 25.31 3.43
N THR A 321 5.38 24.88 3.35
CA THR A 321 4.35 25.31 4.30
C THR A 321 4.62 24.70 5.67
N PHE A 322 4.95 23.41 5.73
CA PHE A 322 5.20 22.71 6.99
C PHE A 322 6.37 23.33 7.76
N VAL A 323 7.49 23.57 7.09
CA VAL A 323 8.67 24.24 7.64
C VAL A 323 8.31 25.62 8.21
N ASN A 324 7.48 26.40 7.50
CA ASN A 324 7.05 27.71 7.96
C ASN A 324 6.15 27.64 9.20
N GLU A 325 5.26 26.65 9.29
CA GLU A 325 4.35 26.48 10.43
C GLU A 325 5.09 26.00 11.69
N ILE A 326 6.05 25.08 11.54
CA ILE A 326 6.85 24.60 12.67
C ILE A 326 7.85 25.68 13.13
N GLY A 327 8.35 26.50 12.21
CA GLY A 327 9.22 27.64 12.54
C GLY A 327 10.70 27.29 12.71
N ASP A 328 11.17 26.23 12.04
CA ASP A 328 12.57 25.81 12.00
C ASP A 328 13.04 25.52 10.56
N ASN A 329 14.24 24.98 10.36
CA ASN A 329 14.72 24.46 9.07
C ASN A 329 15.12 22.99 9.21
N TRP A 330 15.07 22.24 8.11
CA TRP A 330 15.48 20.84 8.11
C TRP A 330 16.94 20.68 8.56
N HIS A 331 17.12 19.90 9.62
CA HIS A 331 18.41 19.41 10.07
C HIS A 331 18.68 18.07 9.39
N GLU A 332 19.83 17.97 8.72
CA GLU A 332 20.24 16.80 7.92
C GLU A 332 21.39 16.02 8.58
N ASP A 333 21.67 16.24 9.87
CA ASP A 333 22.72 15.53 10.61
C ASP A 333 22.31 14.11 11.05
N LYS A 334 21.07 13.72 10.76
CA LYS A 334 20.53 12.36 10.88
C LYS A 334 20.15 11.81 9.50
N HIS A 335 19.90 10.50 9.42
CA HIS A 335 19.53 9.85 8.16
C HIS A 335 18.21 10.32 7.56
N ASN A 336 17.23 10.70 8.38
CA ASN A 336 15.99 11.34 7.96
C ASN A 336 15.97 12.79 8.49
N PRO A 337 15.63 13.79 7.67
CA PRO A 337 15.54 15.17 8.11
C PRO A 337 14.55 15.37 9.26
N TYR A 338 14.85 16.34 10.12
CA TYR A 338 13.96 16.72 11.22
C TYR A 338 13.93 18.24 11.45
N LEU A 339 12.89 18.70 12.14
CA LEU A 339 12.71 20.07 12.65
C LEU A 339 12.71 20.04 14.18
N MET A 340 13.18 21.11 14.80
CA MET A 340 13.16 21.33 16.24
C MET A 340 12.11 22.40 16.59
N PHE A 341 11.38 22.21 17.69
CA PHE A 341 10.45 23.21 18.18
C PHE A 341 10.29 23.14 19.69
N ASP A 342 9.87 24.25 20.30
CA ASP A 342 9.59 24.34 21.74
C ASP A 342 8.08 24.42 21.99
N ASN A 343 7.58 23.60 22.91
CA ASN A 343 6.18 23.63 23.36
C ASN A 343 6.10 23.37 24.87
N GLY A 344 5.30 24.16 25.59
CA GLY A 344 5.14 23.98 27.04
C GLY A 344 6.43 24.16 27.86
N GLY A 345 7.47 24.79 27.30
CA GLY A 345 8.77 24.95 27.95
C GLY A 345 9.73 23.76 27.78
N SER A 346 9.40 22.80 26.92
CA SER A 346 10.25 21.67 26.55
C SER A 346 10.54 21.67 25.05
N SER A 347 11.65 21.06 24.64
CA SER A 347 12.05 20.95 23.24
C SER A 347 11.67 19.60 22.66
N TYR A 348 11.28 19.61 21.39
CA TYR A 348 10.84 18.44 20.65
C TYR A 348 11.54 18.36 19.31
N ARG A 349 11.59 17.14 18.77
CA ARG A 349 12.05 16.85 17.41
C ARG A 349 10.89 16.31 16.59
N CYS A 350 10.58 16.90 15.45
CA CYS A 350 9.62 16.37 14.49
C CYS A 350 10.38 15.88 13.25
N TYR A 351 10.30 14.59 12.91
CA TYR A 351 10.89 14.09 11.67
C TYR A 351 10.09 14.51 10.45
N TYR A 352 10.68 14.35 9.26
CA TYR A 352 9.96 14.53 8.00
C TYR A 352 8.74 13.59 7.95
N PRO A 353 7.51 14.12 7.74
CA PRO A 353 6.33 13.28 7.64
C PRO A 353 6.39 12.35 6.42
N ASP A 354 6.14 11.06 6.61
CA ASP A 354 5.92 10.15 5.47
C ASP A 354 4.53 10.41 4.92
N ASN A 355 4.43 10.64 3.61
CA ASN A 355 3.20 11.05 2.94
C ASN A 355 2.89 10.10 1.78
N THR A 356 1.64 9.68 1.65
CA THR A 356 1.18 8.84 0.53
C THR A 356 -0.20 9.27 0.09
N SER A 357 -0.30 9.76 -1.13
CA SER A 357 -1.58 10.12 -1.74
C SER A 357 -2.33 8.86 -2.18
N PHE A 358 -3.65 8.88 -2.10
CA PHE A 358 -4.48 7.84 -2.69
C PHE A 358 -4.83 8.16 -4.15
N TYR A 359 -5.09 7.12 -4.94
CA TYR A 359 -5.45 7.25 -6.36
C TYR A 359 -6.68 8.15 -6.57
N ALA A 360 -6.72 8.89 -7.69
CA ALA A 360 -7.84 9.73 -8.12
C ALA A 360 -8.26 10.81 -7.10
N LYS A 361 -7.29 11.41 -6.39
CA LYS A 361 -7.54 12.42 -5.34
C LYS A 361 -8.40 11.89 -4.17
N ALA A 362 -8.37 10.59 -3.91
CA ALA A 362 -9.16 10.03 -2.81
C ALA A 362 -8.75 10.53 -1.41
N GLY A 363 -7.55 11.07 -1.26
CA GLY A 363 -7.06 11.63 0.00
C GLY A 363 -5.54 11.55 0.13
N LEU A 364 -5.07 11.71 1.36
CA LEU A 364 -3.65 11.61 1.73
C LEU A 364 -3.51 10.90 3.09
N LEU A 365 -2.62 9.92 3.18
CA LEU A 365 -2.12 9.37 4.44
C LEU A 365 -0.83 10.09 4.80
N SER A 366 -0.75 10.61 6.03
CA SER A 366 0.47 11.21 6.60
C SER A 366 0.81 10.54 7.93
N SER A 367 2.08 10.26 8.16
CA SER A 367 2.59 9.79 9.45
C SER A 367 3.89 10.48 9.85
N VAL A 368 4.05 10.77 11.14
CA VAL A 368 5.23 11.46 11.63
C VAL A 368 5.60 11.01 13.05
N LYS A 369 6.90 10.94 13.32
CA LYS A 369 7.44 10.74 14.67
C LYS A 369 7.82 12.07 15.30
N ILE A 370 7.46 12.21 16.58
CA ILE A 370 7.73 13.38 17.41
C ILE A 370 8.47 12.92 18.66
N ASP A 371 9.74 13.28 18.80
CA ASP A 371 10.52 12.98 20.01
C ASP A 371 10.28 14.07 21.07
N ALA A 372 9.97 13.64 22.29
CA ALA A 372 10.09 14.44 23.49
C ALA A 372 11.53 14.35 24.01
N ILE A 373 12.33 15.37 23.72
CA ILE A 373 13.79 15.30 23.91
C ILE A 373 14.14 15.22 25.40
N ARG A 374 14.94 14.21 25.77
CA ARG A 374 15.45 13.99 27.13
C ARG A 374 16.97 14.17 27.15
N ASP A 375 17.46 15.06 28.03
CA ASP A 375 18.87 15.49 28.06
C ASP A 375 19.93 14.37 27.99
N ILE A 376 19.69 13.21 28.63
CA ILE A 376 20.69 12.12 28.77
C ILE A 376 20.13 10.70 28.61
N HIS A 377 18.86 10.56 28.20
CA HIS A 377 18.15 9.28 28.11
C HIS A 377 17.58 9.10 26.71
N THR A 378 17.17 7.87 26.36
CA THR A 378 16.38 7.64 25.15
C THR A 378 15.13 8.52 25.20
N ASP A 379 14.84 9.20 24.10
CA ASP A 379 13.70 10.11 23.98
C ASP A 379 12.40 9.29 24.06
N ASP A 380 11.43 9.77 24.86
CA ASP A 380 10.04 9.30 24.70
C ASP A 380 9.53 9.84 23.37
N HIS A 381 8.67 9.14 22.66
CA HIS A 381 8.20 9.64 21.37
C HIS A 381 6.75 9.32 21.09
N LEU A 382 6.15 10.11 20.22
CA LEU A 382 4.79 9.95 19.74
C LEU A 382 4.83 9.74 18.24
N VAL A 383 4.11 8.71 17.77
CA VAL A 383 3.80 8.53 16.36
C VAL A 383 2.40 9.09 16.10
N LEU A 384 2.31 10.05 15.21
CA LEU A 384 1.07 10.70 14.78
C LEU A 384 0.71 10.21 13.39
N HIS A 385 -0.55 9.84 13.22
CA HIS A 385 -1.15 9.36 12.00
C HIS A 385 -2.36 10.20 11.64
N VAL A 386 -2.41 10.67 10.40
CA VAL A 386 -3.48 11.54 9.92
C VAL A 386 -3.88 11.09 8.53
N VAL A 387 -5.19 10.98 8.32
CA VAL A 387 -5.77 10.78 6.99
C VAL A 387 -6.54 12.03 6.63
N PHE A 388 -6.34 12.50 5.40
CA PHE A 388 -7.05 13.61 4.79
C PHE A 388 -8.02 13.08 3.74
N ASP A 389 -9.17 13.73 3.66
CA ASP A 389 -10.20 13.49 2.65
C ASP A 389 -9.78 14.08 1.26
N PRO A 390 -10.59 13.88 0.21
CA PRO A 390 -10.34 14.44 -1.12
C PRO A 390 -10.25 15.98 -1.21
N ASN A 391 -10.71 16.69 -0.18
CA ASN A 391 -10.67 18.14 -0.08
C ASN A 391 -9.48 18.64 0.74
N GLY A 392 -8.59 17.73 1.18
CA GLY A 392 -7.47 18.06 2.04
C GLY A 392 -7.88 18.36 3.49
N GLN A 393 -9.07 17.93 3.93
CA GLN A 393 -9.54 18.10 5.30
C GLN A 393 -9.23 16.86 6.13
N ILE A 394 -8.87 17.03 7.41
CA ILE A 394 -8.64 15.90 8.32
C ILE A 394 -9.91 15.05 8.42
N PHE A 395 -9.76 13.77 8.06
CA PHE A 395 -10.79 12.75 8.15
C PHE A 395 -10.61 11.85 9.36
N SER A 396 -9.37 11.49 9.69
CA SER A 396 -9.06 10.71 10.90
C SER A 396 -7.72 11.07 11.50
N ILE A 397 -7.61 10.98 12.82
CA ILE A 397 -6.38 11.19 13.58
C ILE A 397 -6.17 10.01 14.52
N GLN A 398 -4.93 9.55 14.63
CA GLN A 398 -4.51 8.61 15.64
C GLN A 398 -3.12 8.99 16.16
N GLY A 399 -2.92 8.83 17.46
CA GLY A 399 -1.62 8.97 18.11
C GLY A 399 -1.32 7.79 19.00
N CYS A 400 -0.05 7.42 19.05
CA CYS A 400 0.50 6.46 19.99
C CYS A 400 1.77 7.02 20.60
N ILE A 401 1.89 6.99 21.92
CA ILE A 401 3.14 7.33 22.60
C ILE A 401 3.87 6.03 22.88
N ASP A 402 5.17 6.04 22.72
CA ASP A 402 6.08 5.07 23.31
C ASP A 402 6.83 5.71 24.47
N ILE A 403 6.69 5.11 25.66
CA ILE A 403 7.25 5.61 26.92
C ILE A 403 8.46 4.77 27.31
N HIS A 404 9.64 5.37 27.20
CA HIS A 404 10.89 4.74 27.56
C HIS A 404 11.18 4.92 29.06
N SER A 405 11.33 3.79 29.74
CA SER A 405 11.69 3.74 31.17
C SER A 405 10.61 4.36 32.07
N ALA A 406 9.64 3.54 32.47
CA ALA A 406 8.84 3.77 33.66
C ALA A 406 9.46 3.02 34.85
N PRO A 407 10.57 3.48 35.46
CA PRO A 407 11.20 2.73 36.54
C PRO A 407 10.27 2.72 37.76
N ASP A 408 9.85 1.53 38.17
CA ASP A 408 9.73 1.26 39.60
C ASP A 408 11.15 1.36 40.19
N SER A 409 11.35 2.40 41.01
CA SER A 409 12.39 2.54 42.02
C SER A 409 13.84 2.09 41.72
N LYS A 410 14.72 3.07 41.50
CA LYS A 410 16.15 3.13 41.90
C LYS A 410 17.14 2.05 41.42
N ASP A 411 16.70 0.94 40.83
CA ASP A 411 17.56 -0.10 40.29
C ASP A 411 17.27 -0.23 38.80
N TYR A 412 18.09 0.43 37.98
CA TYR A 412 18.10 0.19 36.52
C TYR A 412 18.47 -1.28 36.29
N ASP A 413 17.48 -2.10 35.90
CA ASP A 413 17.66 -3.48 35.48
C ASP A 413 16.96 -3.69 34.13
N SER A 414 17.77 -3.75 33.06
CA SER A 414 17.35 -3.97 31.68
C SER A 414 16.63 -5.31 31.45
N SER A 415 16.46 -6.15 32.48
CA SER A 415 15.69 -7.40 32.42
C SER A 415 14.26 -7.28 32.98
N THR A 416 13.86 -6.10 33.47
CA THR A 416 12.55 -5.87 34.12
C THR A 416 11.75 -4.68 33.60
N ASP A 417 12.22 -4.00 32.55
CA ASP A 417 11.51 -2.85 31.99
C ASP A 417 10.14 -3.25 31.43
N THR A 418 9.09 -2.59 31.92
CA THR A 418 7.73 -2.66 31.39
C THR A 418 7.53 -1.54 30.38
N TYR A 419 7.29 -1.91 29.13
CA TYR A 419 6.98 -1.00 28.03
C TYR A 419 5.47 -0.73 28.00
N GLU A 420 5.10 0.54 27.86
CA GLU A 420 3.71 0.96 27.81
C GLU A 420 3.53 1.96 26.68
N SER A 421 2.53 1.69 25.85
CA SER A 421 2.28 2.50 24.66
C SER A 421 0.84 2.98 24.61
N PRO A 422 0.49 4.03 25.36
CA PRO A 422 -0.87 4.54 25.35
C PRO A 422 -1.22 5.08 23.96
N SER A 423 -2.41 4.72 23.48
CA SER A 423 -2.96 5.23 22.23
C SER A 423 -4.31 5.90 22.43
N SER A 424 -4.55 6.94 21.64
CA SER A 424 -5.87 7.57 21.50
C SER A 424 -6.90 6.62 20.87
N GLY A 425 -6.48 5.57 20.18
CA GLY A 425 -7.31 4.90 19.19
C GLY A 425 -7.54 5.82 17.99
N VAL A 426 -8.41 5.40 17.07
CA VAL A 426 -8.74 6.21 15.89
C VAL A 426 -9.84 7.20 16.24
N ILE A 427 -9.61 8.48 15.97
CA ILE A 427 -10.61 9.54 16.09
C ILE A 427 -11.03 9.96 14.68
N CYS A 428 -12.29 9.78 14.32
CA CYS A 428 -12.81 10.05 12.97
C CYS A 428 -14.29 10.46 13.00
N TYR A 429 -14.89 10.68 11.83
CA TYR A 429 -16.33 10.86 11.69
C TYR A 429 -17.05 9.54 11.41
N ASP A 430 -18.30 9.41 11.88
CA ASP A 430 -19.25 8.38 11.44
C ASP A 430 -20.11 8.86 10.26
N THR A 431 -20.94 7.96 9.73
CA THR A 431 -21.90 8.22 8.63
C THR A 431 -22.93 9.32 8.88
N ASN A 432 -23.05 9.79 10.11
CA ASN A 432 -23.97 10.87 10.48
C ASN A 432 -23.20 12.16 10.79
N GLY A 433 -21.89 12.19 10.52
CA GLY A 433 -20.99 13.30 10.83
C GLY A 433 -20.68 13.46 12.32
N ASN A 434 -20.96 12.45 13.17
CA ASN A 434 -20.56 12.51 14.58
C ASN A 434 -19.09 12.14 14.72
N ILE A 435 -18.40 12.77 15.68
CA ILE A 435 -17.05 12.35 16.06
C ILE A 435 -17.15 11.05 16.84
N VAL A 436 -16.35 10.05 16.44
CA VAL A 436 -16.27 8.74 17.09
C VAL A 436 -14.82 8.38 17.41
N GLN A 437 -14.65 7.54 18.43
CA GLN A 437 -13.40 6.88 18.78
C GLN A 437 -13.53 5.39 18.50
N ILE A 438 -12.61 4.82 17.74
CA ILE A 438 -12.48 3.38 17.57
C ILE A 438 -11.30 2.90 18.38
N LYS A 439 -11.53 1.99 19.31
CA LYS A 439 -10.49 1.44 20.19
C LYS A 439 -10.88 0.05 20.69
N GLY A 440 -9.97 -0.92 20.56
CA GLY A 440 -10.17 -2.29 21.02
C GLY A 440 -11.40 -2.97 20.37
N GLY A 441 -11.55 -2.84 19.05
CA GLY A 441 -12.68 -3.39 18.29
C GLY A 441 -14.05 -2.79 18.62
N SER A 442 -14.10 -1.66 19.34
CA SER A 442 -15.34 -0.99 19.74
C SER A 442 -15.39 0.44 19.22
N VAL A 443 -16.59 0.90 18.87
CA VAL A 443 -16.86 2.29 18.41
C VAL A 443 -17.58 3.06 19.51
N TYR A 444 -17.04 4.23 19.88
CA TYR A 444 -17.57 5.10 20.92
C TYR A 444 -17.88 6.48 20.34
N THR A 445 -19.16 6.88 20.31
CA THR A 445 -19.53 8.25 19.93
C THR A 445 -19.05 9.26 20.96
N LEU A 446 -18.31 10.27 20.51
CA LEU A 446 -17.74 11.32 21.34
C LEU A 446 -18.58 12.60 21.22
N ALA A 447 -19.30 12.95 22.29
CA ALA A 447 -20.09 14.16 22.34
C ALA A 447 -19.31 15.34 22.94
N GLY A 448 -19.57 16.55 22.44
CA GLY A 448 -19.10 17.80 23.05
C GLY A 448 -17.79 18.37 22.50
N TYR A 449 -17.19 17.74 21.49
CA TYR A 449 -16.01 18.24 20.79
C TYR A 449 -16.42 19.04 19.54
N GLY A 450 -15.72 20.14 19.27
CA GLY A 450 -15.91 20.99 18.09
C GLY A 450 -15.10 20.55 16.87
N SER A 451 -14.09 19.68 17.04
CA SER A 451 -13.26 19.16 15.96
C SER A 451 -12.61 17.82 16.31
N LEU A 452 -12.13 17.08 15.30
CA LEU A 452 -11.32 15.88 15.50
C LEU A 452 -10.04 16.18 16.30
N THR A 453 -9.40 17.33 16.07
CA THR A 453 -8.20 17.76 16.80
C THR A 453 -8.46 17.91 18.30
N GLU A 454 -9.60 18.49 18.68
CA GLU A 454 -9.98 18.63 20.10
C GLU A 454 -10.25 17.26 20.75
N ALA A 455 -10.97 16.39 20.05
CA ALA A 455 -11.24 15.04 20.51
C ALA A 455 -9.96 14.20 20.63
N TYR A 456 -9.05 14.30 19.66
CA TYR A 456 -7.74 13.68 19.67
C TYR A 456 -6.91 14.14 20.88
N ALA A 457 -6.80 15.45 21.10
CA ALA A 457 -6.04 15.98 22.23
C ALA A 457 -6.55 15.44 23.57
N ASP A 458 -7.87 15.43 23.79
CA ASP A 458 -8.47 14.89 25.01
C ASP A 458 -8.24 13.38 25.16
N LYS A 459 -8.46 12.59 24.10
CA LYS A 459 -8.33 11.12 24.17
C LYS A 459 -6.88 10.66 24.27
N MET A 460 -5.96 11.36 23.64
CA MET A 460 -4.54 11.09 23.75
C MET A 460 -4.03 11.45 25.16
N GLN A 461 -4.44 12.60 25.71
CA GLN A 461 -4.11 12.97 27.09
C GLN A 461 -4.71 11.98 28.09
N TYR A 462 -5.98 11.59 27.91
CA TYR A 462 -6.60 10.57 28.74
C TYR A 462 -5.83 9.25 28.68
N ALA A 463 -5.36 8.83 27.52
CA ALA A 463 -4.56 7.60 27.39
C ALA A 463 -3.24 7.71 28.16
N LEU A 464 -2.54 8.84 28.05
CA LEU A 464 -1.30 9.11 28.80
C LEU A 464 -1.52 9.16 30.32
N ASP A 465 -2.61 9.77 30.79
CA ASP A 465 -2.92 9.91 32.22
C ASP A 465 -3.38 8.60 32.88
N ASN A 466 -3.73 7.58 32.09
CA ASN A 466 -4.29 6.31 32.56
C ASN A 466 -3.37 5.11 32.31
N VAL A 467 -2.07 5.33 32.13
CA VAL A 467 -1.09 4.23 32.02
C VAL A 467 -0.95 3.55 33.40
N ALA A 468 -1.42 2.31 33.52
CA ALA A 468 -1.67 1.68 34.82
C ALA A 468 -0.42 1.33 35.63
N TYR A 469 0.71 1.10 34.97
CA TYR A 469 1.93 0.55 35.59
C TYR A 469 3.09 1.56 35.66
N VAL A 470 2.82 2.84 35.38
CA VAL A 470 3.83 3.89 35.39
C VAL A 470 3.60 4.89 36.51
N ASN A 471 4.65 5.24 37.24
CA ASN A 471 4.58 6.38 38.15
C ASN A 471 4.64 7.69 37.36
N HIS A 472 3.48 8.33 37.17
CA HIS A 472 3.36 9.60 36.44
C HIS A 472 4.19 10.76 37.04
N ASP A 473 4.59 10.68 38.31
CA ASP A 473 5.50 11.67 38.91
C ASP A 473 6.89 11.64 38.25
N ASN A 474 7.28 10.51 37.66
CA ASN A 474 8.55 10.31 36.98
C ASN A 474 8.54 10.80 35.52
N TYR A 475 7.38 11.20 34.99
CA TYR A 475 7.32 11.75 33.64
C TYR A 475 8.15 13.02 33.53
N SER A 476 8.98 13.06 32.48
CA SER A 476 9.69 14.27 32.08
C SER A 476 8.67 15.39 31.78
N ASP A 477 9.09 16.65 31.93
CA ASP A 477 8.24 17.78 31.56
C ASP A 477 7.90 17.74 30.06
N ALA A 478 8.78 17.20 29.23
CA ALA A 478 8.55 16.97 27.81
C ALA A 478 7.45 15.92 27.58
N LEU A 479 7.50 14.77 28.27
CA LEU A 479 6.46 13.74 28.16
C LEU A 479 5.10 14.24 28.64
N LYS A 480 5.05 15.01 29.73
CA LYS A 480 3.79 15.63 30.22
C LYS A 480 3.16 16.59 29.22
N ASN A 481 3.97 17.18 28.34
CA ASN A 481 3.54 18.17 27.34
C ASN A 481 3.54 17.61 25.90
N VAL A 482 3.77 16.30 25.71
CA VAL A 482 3.89 15.68 24.38
C VAL A 482 2.57 15.75 23.59
N VAL A 483 1.42 15.69 24.26
CA VAL A 483 0.11 15.78 23.60
C VAL A 483 -0.11 17.16 22.99
N PRO A 484 0.03 18.28 23.73
CA PRO A 484 0.07 19.62 23.14
C PRO A 484 1.09 19.79 22.00
N ALA A 485 2.28 19.21 22.13
CA ALA A 485 3.28 19.23 21.08
C ALA A 485 2.82 18.50 19.80
N SER A 486 2.18 17.35 19.94
CA SER A 486 1.61 16.62 18.81
C SER A 486 0.47 17.37 18.11
N VAL A 487 -0.35 18.12 18.86
CA VAL A 487 -1.40 18.97 18.29
C VAL A 487 -0.79 20.12 17.48
N PHE A 488 0.32 20.69 17.94
CA PHE A 488 1.05 21.72 17.18
C PHE A 488 1.59 21.17 15.86
N VAL A 489 2.21 19.97 15.87
CA VAL A 489 2.66 19.31 14.65
C VAL A 489 1.49 18.96 13.73
N LEU A 490 0.38 18.45 14.27
CA LEU A 490 -0.83 18.18 13.50
C LEU A 490 -1.36 19.43 12.77
N GLN A 491 -1.36 20.58 13.43
CA GLN A 491 -1.74 21.85 12.79
C GLN A 491 -0.81 22.24 11.65
N GLY A 492 0.50 22.00 11.82
CA GLY A 492 1.48 22.18 10.74
C GLY A 492 1.21 21.25 9.56
N ILE A 493 0.88 19.99 9.80
CA ILE A 493 0.52 19.03 8.74
C ILE A 493 -0.77 19.50 8.04
N ASP A 494 -1.81 19.83 8.79
CA ASP A 494 -3.11 20.29 8.26
C ASP A 494 -2.96 21.51 7.35
N ALA A 495 -2.20 22.51 7.76
CA ALA A 495 -1.91 23.70 6.96
C ALA A 495 -1.13 23.38 5.67
N SER A 496 -0.40 22.28 5.65
CA SER A 496 0.48 21.87 4.54
C SER A 496 -0.22 21.01 3.50
N VAL A 497 -1.46 20.57 3.75
CA VAL A 497 -2.19 19.69 2.83
C VAL A 497 -3.18 20.48 1.97
N SER A 498 -3.19 20.23 0.66
CA SER A 498 -4.09 20.88 -0.30
C SER A 498 -4.47 20.03 -1.51
#